data_AF-A0A6M6BDB7-F1
#
_entry.id   AF-A0A6M6BDB7-F1
#
_cell.length_a   1.000
_cell.length_b   1.000
_cell.length_c   1.000
_cell.angle_alpha   90.00
_cell.angle_beta   90.00
_cell.angle_gamma   90.00
#
_symmetry.space_group_name_H-M   'P 1'
#
loop_
_entity.id
_entity.type
_entity.pdbx_description
1 polymer ?
#
loop_
_entity_poly.entity_id
_entity_poly.type
_entity_poly.pdbx_seq_one_letter_code
_entity_poly.pdbx_strand_id
1 'polypeptide(L)'
;MPSPATSAHLQLTTGQRYVELARPWTLAALYIGLAVAGWWWLAVPVAVAVCLAAFVQMHDAMHNALGLSKPINERILTLSGLLILKSGHALQVRHLRHHGRCLTEDDPEGAPANWKFSRVLWQGPWHILMLRRKSLRIAPNTRRMQLLETAFTMFLLAAFVALYFLLGSAAGLVYWGVAFFMSATMPIWASYIPHHVASRNPAARAAAAVAQVWTPVVSSFAFHHVHHYYPRVPTALLYRAAAELPPPPEKHHH
;
A
#
# COMPACT_ATOMS: atom_id res chain seq x y z
N MET A 1 20.80 8.95 1.85
CA MET A 1 20.08 8.44 0.68
C MET A 1 20.90 8.75 -0.57
N PRO A 2 20.90 7.87 -1.59
CA PRO A 2 21.58 8.10 -2.86
C PRO A 2 20.95 9.28 -3.62
N SER A 3 21.72 9.90 -4.51
CA SER A 3 21.23 10.98 -5.38
C SER A 3 20.09 10.45 -6.28
N PRO A 4 19.01 11.22 -6.50
CA PRO A 4 17.93 10.87 -7.43
C PRO A 4 18.40 10.53 -8.85
N ALA A 5 19.57 11.04 -9.25
CA ALA A 5 20.19 10.77 -10.54
C ALA A 5 20.53 9.27 -10.73
N THR A 6 20.87 8.57 -9.64
CA THR A 6 21.34 7.17 -9.66
C THR A 6 20.29 6.21 -10.19
N SER A 7 19.01 6.48 -9.94
CA SER A 7 17.89 5.64 -10.35
C SER A 7 16.97 6.33 -11.36
N ALA A 8 17.42 7.44 -11.97
CA ALA A 8 16.58 8.28 -12.80
C ALA A 8 16.06 7.57 -14.06
N HIS A 9 16.79 6.57 -14.55
CA HIS A 9 16.41 5.75 -15.71
C HIS A 9 15.35 4.69 -15.39
N LEU A 10 15.12 4.36 -14.11
CA LEU A 10 14.14 3.38 -13.68
C LEU A 10 12.76 4.02 -13.51
N GLN A 11 12.14 4.40 -14.62
CA GLN A 11 10.78 4.93 -14.67
C GLN A 11 9.85 4.00 -15.44
N LEU A 12 8.56 4.06 -15.11
CA LEU A 12 7.54 3.34 -15.86
C LEU A 12 7.51 3.83 -17.31
N THR A 13 7.57 2.89 -18.25
CA THR A 13 7.19 3.18 -19.64
C THR A 13 5.73 3.64 -19.70
N THR A 14 5.34 4.29 -20.80
CA THR A 14 3.95 4.74 -21.01
C THR A 14 2.96 3.58 -20.82
N GLY A 15 3.23 2.41 -21.40
CA GLY A 15 2.38 1.22 -21.27
C GLY A 15 2.28 0.72 -19.83
N GLN A 16 3.42 0.58 -19.14
CA GLN A 16 3.43 0.16 -17.73
C GLN A 16 2.67 1.16 -16.85
N ARG A 17 2.83 2.46 -17.09
CA ARG A 17 2.10 3.50 -16.36
C ARG A 17 0.59 3.34 -16.54
N TYR A 18 0.11 3.13 -17.76
CA TYR A 18 -1.32 2.87 -18.00
C TYR A 18 -1.82 1.64 -17.24
N VAL A 19 -1.04 0.55 -17.25
CA VAL A 19 -1.38 -0.67 -16.51
C VAL A 19 -1.45 -0.40 -15.01
N GLU A 20 -0.43 0.22 -14.41
CA GLU A 20 -0.42 0.54 -12.97
C GLU A 20 -1.55 1.51 -12.58
N LEU A 21 -1.91 2.45 -13.46
CA LEU A 21 -3.01 3.38 -13.22
C LEU A 21 -4.38 2.70 -13.32
N ALA A 22 -4.59 1.83 -14.30
CA ALA A 22 -5.88 1.19 -14.54
C ALA A 22 -6.16 0.00 -13.61
N ARG A 23 -5.13 -0.77 -13.24
CA ARG A 23 -5.22 -2.06 -12.54
C ARG A 23 -6.21 -2.09 -11.37
N PRO A 24 -6.11 -1.24 -10.32
CA PRO A 24 -7.03 -1.33 -9.18
C PRO A 24 -8.49 -1.05 -9.57
N TRP A 25 -8.73 -0.19 -10.56
CA TRP A 25 -10.07 0.16 -11.04
C TRP A 25 -10.67 -0.93 -11.92
N THR A 26 -9.87 -1.54 -12.80
CA THR A 26 -10.30 -2.70 -13.60
C THR A 26 -10.64 -3.88 -12.69
N LEU A 27 -9.83 -4.14 -11.66
CA LEU A 27 -10.14 -5.18 -10.67
C LEU A 27 -11.38 -4.83 -9.85
N ALA A 28 -11.61 -3.55 -9.51
CA ALA A 28 -12.81 -3.14 -8.78
C ALA A 28 -14.08 -3.30 -9.62
N ALA A 29 -14.02 -2.97 -10.92
CA ALA A 29 -15.11 -3.23 -11.85
C ALA A 29 -15.38 -4.73 -12.00
N LEU A 30 -14.34 -5.54 -12.11
CA LEU A 30 -14.45 -7.01 -12.14
C LEU A 30 -15.09 -7.55 -10.85
N TYR A 31 -14.66 -7.06 -9.68
CA TYR A 31 -15.28 -7.41 -8.40
C TYR A 31 -16.78 -7.14 -8.41
N ILE A 32 -17.19 -5.93 -8.82
CA ILE A 32 -18.60 -5.54 -8.85
C ILE A 32 -19.38 -6.47 -9.80
N GLY A 33 -18.87 -6.74 -11.00
CA GLY A 33 -19.50 -7.66 -11.95
C GLY A 33 -19.68 -9.08 -11.40
N LEU A 34 -18.65 -9.62 -10.77
CA LEU A 34 -18.68 -10.95 -10.14
C LEU A 34 -19.64 -11.00 -8.94
N ALA A 35 -19.66 -9.96 -8.11
CA ALA A 35 -20.56 -9.86 -6.96
C ALA A 35 -22.03 -9.77 -7.39
N VAL A 36 -22.32 -8.98 -8.44
CA VAL A 36 -23.67 -8.89 -9.03
C VAL A 36 -24.10 -10.21 -9.66
N ALA A 37 -23.18 -10.94 -10.29
CA ALA A 37 -23.43 -12.29 -10.82
C ALA A 37 -23.54 -13.36 -9.71
N GLY A 38 -23.31 -13.03 -8.44
CA GLY A 38 -23.35 -13.96 -7.31
C GLY A 38 -22.15 -14.90 -7.22
N TRP A 39 -21.08 -14.67 -7.99
CA TRP A 39 -19.87 -15.51 -8.03
C TRP A 39 -18.92 -15.16 -6.88
N TRP A 40 -19.39 -15.28 -5.65
CA TRP A 40 -18.67 -14.83 -4.45
C TRP A 40 -17.30 -15.49 -4.25
N TRP A 41 -17.16 -16.75 -4.67
CA TRP A 41 -15.89 -17.48 -4.59
C TRP A 41 -14.79 -16.87 -5.48
N LEU A 42 -15.15 -16.15 -6.55
CA LEU A 42 -14.23 -15.33 -7.35
C LEU A 42 -14.19 -13.88 -6.88
N ALA A 43 -15.34 -13.31 -6.51
CA ALA A 43 -15.44 -11.91 -6.11
C ALA A 43 -14.55 -11.61 -4.90
N VAL A 44 -14.57 -12.45 -3.86
CA VAL A 44 -13.78 -12.22 -2.64
C VAL A 44 -12.27 -12.20 -2.91
N PRO A 45 -11.67 -13.18 -3.61
CA PRO A 45 -10.26 -13.09 -4.04
C PRO A 45 -9.96 -11.87 -4.91
N VAL A 46 -10.87 -11.48 -5.82
CA VAL A 46 -10.68 -10.26 -6.62
C VAL A 46 -10.70 -9.00 -5.73
N ALA A 47 -11.55 -8.92 -4.71
CA ALA A 47 -11.53 -7.81 -3.75
C ALA A 47 -10.20 -7.71 -2.98
N VAL A 48 -9.58 -8.85 -2.64
CA VAL A 48 -8.22 -8.88 -2.10
C VAL A 48 -7.23 -8.31 -3.11
N ALA A 49 -7.32 -8.73 -4.38
CA ALA A 49 -6.46 -8.22 -5.45
C ALA A 49 -6.64 -6.71 -5.68
N VAL A 50 -7.87 -6.18 -5.57
CA VAL A 50 -8.13 -4.73 -5.60
C VAL A 50 -7.38 -4.04 -4.47
N CYS A 51 -7.47 -4.55 -3.23
CA CYS A 51 -6.81 -3.95 -2.08
C CYS A 51 -5.28 -3.92 -2.25
N LEU A 52 -4.70 -4.99 -2.78
CA LEU A 52 -3.28 -5.10 -3.06
C LEU A 52 -2.83 -4.15 -4.18
N ALA A 53 -3.58 -4.09 -5.29
CA ALA A 53 -3.28 -3.18 -6.40
C ALA A 53 -3.42 -1.70 -5.99
N ALA A 54 -4.46 -1.37 -5.21
CA ALA A 54 -4.67 -0.04 -4.68
C ALA A 54 -3.59 0.34 -3.67
N PHE A 55 -3.11 -0.60 -2.85
CA PHE A 55 -1.95 -0.37 -1.97
C PHE A 55 -0.69 0.00 -2.76
N VAL A 56 -0.35 -0.72 -3.83
CA VAL A 56 0.80 -0.41 -4.70
C VAL A 56 0.66 0.96 -5.33
N GLN A 57 -0.48 1.22 -5.97
CA GLN A 57 -0.74 2.49 -6.64
C GLN A 57 -0.65 3.68 -5.67
N MET A 58 -1.25 3.53 -4.49
CA MET A 58 -1.19 4.51 -3.42
C MET A 58 0.25 4.72 -2.94
N HIS A 59 1.00 3.64 -2.71
CA HIS A 59 2.39 3.66 -2.25
C HIS A 59 3.31 4.37 -3.24
N ASP A 60 3.23 4.05 -4.53
CA ASP A 60 4.02 4.72 -5.57
C ASP A 60 3.63 6.20 -5.72
N ALA A 61 2.34 6.53 -5.54
CA ALA A 61 1.87 7.91 -5.52
C ALA A 61 2.45 8.71 -4.33
N MET A 62 2.60 8.10 -3.14
CA MET A 62 3.21 8.76 -1.97
C MET A 62 4.63 9.26 -2.25
N HIS A 63 5.38 8.51 -3.06
CA HIS A 63 6.77 8.81 -3.43
C HIS A 63 6.90 9.60 -4.73
N ASN A 64 5.79 9.90 -5.42
CA ASN A 64 5.77 10.47 -6.77
C ASN A 64 6.51 9.58 -7.80
N ALA A 65 6.46 8.27 -7.63
CA ALA A 65 7.16 7.30 -8.47
C ALA A 65 6.41 7.01 -9.79
N LEU A 66 5.14 7.41 -9.94
CA LEU A 66 4.32 7.09 -11.12
C LEU A 66 4.74 7.83 -12.41
N GLY A 67 5.71 8.75 -12.35
CA GLY A 67 6.12 9.57 -13.50
C GLY A 67 5.08 10.61 -13.90
N LEU A 68 4.30 11.09 -12.92
CA LEU A 68 3.24 12.09 -13.08
C LEU A 68 3.58 13.34 -12.26
N SER A 69 2.89 14.45 -12.54
CA SER A 69 3.04 15.67 -11.74
C SER A 69 2.56 15.43 -10.30
N LYS A 70 3.12 16.21 -9.35
CA LYS A 70 2.77 16.09 -7.93
C LYS A 70 1.25 16.21 -7.66
N PRO A 71 0.51 17.17 -8.23
CA PRO A 71 -0.94 17.26 -8.00
C PRO A 71 -1.72 16.04 -8.51
N ILE A 72 -1.23 15.38 -9.57
CA ILE A 72 -1.86 14.16 -10.08
C ILE A 72 -1.58 13.00 -9.13
N ASN A 73 -0.35 12.85 -8.63
CA ASN A 73 -0.03 11.85 -7.60
C ASN A 73 -0.86 12.06 -6.32
N GLU A 74 -1.07 13.30 -5.87
CA GLU A 74 -1.92 13.60 -4.70
C GLU A 74 -3.38 13.17 -4.91
N ARG A 75 -3.93 13.34 -6.12
CA ARG A 75 -5.27 12.84 -6.47
C ARG A 75 -5.32 11.32 -6.48
N ILE A 76 -4.33 10.68 -7.11
CA ILE A 76 -4.23 9.21 -7.14
C ILE A 76 -4.11 8.67 -5.71
N LEU A 77 -3.26 9.26 -4.88
CA LEU A 77 -3.10 8.92 -3.47
C LEU A 77 -4.44 8.90 -2.71
N THR A 78 -5.26 9.94 -2.87
CA THR A 78 -6.60 9.98 -2.27
C THR A 78 -7.50 8.88 -2.83
N LEU A 79 -7.58 8.73 -4.16
CA LEU A 79 -8.47 7.77 -4.80
C LEU A 79 -8.11 6.31 -4.46
N SER A 80 -6.83 5.94 -4.53
CA SER A 80 -6.33 4.62 -4.15
C SER A 80 -6.50 4.37 -2.65
N GLY A 81 -6.32 5.41 -1.81
CA GLY A 81 -6.60 5.33 -0.38
C GLY A 81 -8.07 5.01 -0.09
N LEU A 82 -9.00 5.66 -0.79
CA LEU A 82 -10.44 5.40 -0.67
C LEU A 82 -10.82 3.99 -1.11
N LEU A 83 -10.17 3.43 -2.14
CA LEU A 83 -10.40 2.03 -2.54
C LEU A 83 -10.09 1.05 -1.40
N ILE A 84 -9.13 1.33 -0.54
CA ILE A 84 -8.82 0.49 0.63
C ILE A 84 -9.40 1.04 1.93
N LEU A 85 -10.36 1.97 1.84
CA LEU A 85 -11.06 2.59 2.96
C LEU A 85 -10.10 3.22 3.98
N LYS A 86 -9.11 3.96 3.48
CA LYS A 86 -8.10 4.68 4.25
C LYS A 86 -7.93 6.11 3.79
N SER A 87 -7.36 6.92 4.69
CA SER A 87 -6.79 8.21 4.31
C SER A 87 -5.41 8.01 3.70
N GLY A 88 -5.29 8.29 2.40
CA GLY A 88 -4.03 8.23 1.67
C GLY A 88 -2.99 9.19 2.25
N HIS A 89 -3.38 10.44 2.54
CA HIS A 89 -2.46 11.43 3.12
C HIS A 89 -2.04 11.06 4.55
N ALA A 90 -2.91 10.42 5.34
CA ALA A 90 -2.53 9.95 6.67
C ALA A 90 -1.47 8.86 6.63
N LEU A 91 -1.55 7.97 5.63
CA LEU A 91 -0.57 6.94 5.42
C LEU A 91 0.70 7.52 4.80
N GLN A 92 0.62 8.46 3.85
CA GLN A 92 1.79 9.17 3.30
C GLN A 92 2.64 9.83 4.40
N VAL A 93 2.00 10.54 5.33
CA VAL A 93 2.69 11.20 6.45
C VAL A 93 3.51 10.21 7.28
N ARG A 94 2.94 9.05 7.57
CA ARG A 94 3.58 8.03 8.40
C ARG A 94 4.63 7.24 7.62
N HIS A 95 4.35 6.96 6.35
CA HIS A 95 5.26 6.22 5.48
C HIS A 95 6.51 7.04 5.18
N LEU A 96 6.38 8.33 4.84
CA LEU A 96 7.54 9.19 4.65
C LEU A 96 8.33 9.40 5.95
N ARG A 97 7.66 9.41 7.12
CA ARG A 97 8.35 9.40 8.42
C ARG A 97 9.11 8.10 8.65
N HIS A 98 8.51 6.95 8.30
CA HIS A 98 9.16 5.64 8.35
C HIS A 98 10.45 5.64 7.53
N HIS A 99 10.44 6.11 6.28
CA HIS A 99 11.66 6.27 5.48
C HIS A 99 12.72 7.17 6.14
N GLY A 100 12.29 8.26 6.76
CA GLY A 100 13.20 9.21 7.43
C GLY A 100 13.73 8.77 8.79
N ARG A 101 13.05 7.83 9.46
CA ARG A 101 13.29 7.43 10.87
C ARG A 101 13.24 5.91 11.07
N CYS A 102 13.49 5.14 10.01
CA CYS A 102 13.22 3.70 9.91
C CYS A 102 13.68 2.94 11.16
N LEU A 103 12.74 2.19 11.76
CA LEU A 103 12.92 1.34 12.94
C LEU A 103 13.46 2.02 14.20
N THR A 104 13.50 3.36 14.24
CA THR A 104 13.74 4.12 15.47
C THR A 104 12.46 4.24 16.31
N GLU A 105 12.58 4.65 17.58
CA GLU A 105 11.41 4.90 18.45
C GLU A 105 10.41 5.93 17.88
N ASP A 106 10.87 6.80 16.97
CA ASP A 106 10.06 7.84 16.32
C ASP A 106 9.41 7.38 15.01
N ASP A 107 9.46 6.08 14.73
CA ASP A 107 8.83 5.43 13.58
C ASP A 107 7.65 4.56 14.03
N PRO A 108 6.44 5.15 14.13
CA PRO A 108 5.28 4.41 14.55
C PRO A 108 4.83 3.37 13.53
N GLU A 109 5.14 3.52 12.24
CA GLU A 109 4.69 2.60 11.18
C GLU A 109 5.58 1.36 11.08
N GLY A 110 6.89 1.52 11.27
CA GLY A 110 7.84 0.42 11.38
C GLY A 110 7.84 -0.28 12.74
N ALA A 111 7.24 0.31 13.78
CA ALA A 111 7.21 -0.27 15.12
C ALA A 111 6.80 -1.77 15.20
N PRO A 112 5.82 -2.28 14.41
CA PRO A 112 5.50 -3.71 14.39
C PRO A 112 6.67 -4.62 14.05
N ALA A 113 7.65 -4.16 13.25
CA ALA A 113 8.86 -4.93 12.94
C ALA A 113 9.72 -5.24 14.18
N ASN A 114 9.65 -4.42 15.23
CA ASN A 114 10.36 -4.65 16.49
C ASN A 114 9.54 -5.45 17.52
N TRP A 115 8.32 -5.89 17.17
CA TRP A 115 7.45 -6.63 18.09
C TRP A 115 7.63 -8.14 17.96
N LYS A 116 7.32 -8.88 19.03
CA LYS A 116 7.08 -10.32 18.91
C LYS A 116 5.88 -10.57 17.98
N PHE A 117 5.93 -11.61 17.15
CA PHE A 117 4.83 -11.91 16.21
C PHE A 117 3.46 -12.01 16.90
N SER A 118 3.39 -12.62 18.10
CA SER A 118 2.15 -12.68 18.89
C SER A 118 1.57 -11.30 19.22
N ARG A 119 2.42 -10.31 19.49
CA ARG A 119 2.01 -8.93 19.71
C ARG A 119 1.49 -8.29 18.42
N VAL A 120 2.09 -8.60 17.26
CA VAL A 120 1.61 -8.11 15.96
C VAL A 120 0.20 -8.63 15.67
N LEU A 121 -0.08 -9.90 15.95
CA LEU A 121 -1.42 -10.49 15.77
C LEU A 121 -2.48 -9.79 16.63
N TRP A 122 -2.20 -9.58 17.92
CA TRP A 122 -3.19 -9.02 18.85
C TRP A 122 -3.29 -7.49 18.81
N GLN A 123 -2.18 -6.77 18.67
CA GLN A 123 -2.17 -5.30 18.68
C GLN A 123 -2.24 -4.68 17.28
N GLY A 124 -1.97 -5.45 16.22
CA GLY A 124 -2.00 -4.98 14.84
C GLY A 124 -3.33 -4.30 14.43
N PRO A 125 -4.49 -4.93 14.68
CA PRO A 125 -5.79 -4.32 14.37
C PRO A 125 -6.03 -2.97 15.06
N TRP A 126 -5.45 -2.73 16.24
CA TRP A 126 -5.56 -1.44 16.93
C TRP A 126 -4.48 -0.44 16.54
N HIS A 127 -3.34 -0.95 16.08
CA HIS A 127 -2.23 -0.14 15.60
C HIS A 127 -2.66 0.80 14.47
N ILE A 128 -3.51 0.35 13.54
CA ILE A 128 -4.02 1.20 12.45
C ILE A 128 -4.82 2.41 12.94
N LEU A 129 -5.58 2.28 14.04
CA LEU A 129 -6.32 3.39 14.64
C LEU A 129 -5.39 4.36 15.37
N MET A 130 -4.39 3.82 16.08
CA MET A 130 -3.33 4.63 16.69
C MET A 130 -2.58 5.45 15.63
N LEU A 131 -2.22 4.82 14.52
CA LEU A 131 -1.54 5.46 13.40
C LEU A 131 -2.39 6.60 12.80
N ARG A 132 -3.71 6.44 12.71
CA ARG A 132 -4.62 7.53 12.30
C ARG A 132 -4.54 8.73 13.23
N ARG A 133 -4.54 8.50 14.55
CA ARG A 133 -4.42 9.59 15.55
C ARG A 133 -3.04 10.26 15.47
N LYS A 134 -1.97 9.47 15.30
CA LYS A 134 -0.60 9.99 15.18
C LYS A 134 -0.43 10.85 13.93
N SER A 135 -0.96 10.45 12.77
CA SER A 135 -0.81 11.21 11.52
C SER A 135 -1.41 12.61 11.60
N LEU A 136 -2.54 12.77 12.29
CA LEU A 136 -3.20 14.07 12.51
C LEU A 136 -2.38 15.01 13.41
N ARG A 137 -1.56 14.45 14.32
CA ARG A 137 -0.67 15.21 15.20
C ARG A 137 0.63 15.59 14.52
N ILE A 138 1.23 14.67 13.76
CA ILE A 138 2.55 14.84 13.13
C ILE A 138 2.50 15.85 11.97
N ALA A 139 1.40 15.88 11.20
CA ALA A 139 1.30 16.69 9.99
C ALA A 139 0.03 17.57 10.00
N PRO A 140 0.00 18.68 10.77
CA PRO A 140 -1.16 19.56 10.83
C PRO A 140 -1.50 20.22 9.49
N ASN A 141 -0.50 20.40 8.62
CA ASN A 141 -0.65 20.96 7.27
C ASN A 141 -1.53 20.09 6.34
N THR A 142 -1.52 18.77 6.51
CA THR A 142 -2.37 17.84 5.73
C THR A 142 -3.65 17.45 6.47
N ARG A 143 -3.89 18.00 7.68
CA ARG A 143 -5.01 17.61 8.55
C ARG A 143 -6.36 17.75 7.86
N ARG A 144 -6.61 18.85 7.15
CA ARG A 144 -7.87 19.07 6.41
C ARG A 144 -8.11 17.96 5.40
N MET A 145 -7.11 17.65 4.58
CA MET A 145 -7.22 16.59 3.56
C MET A 145 -7.44 15.22 4.21
N GLN A 146 -6.66 14.90 5.24
CA GLN A 146 -6.83 13.65 5.99
C GLN A 146 -8.26 13.50 6.54
N LEU A 147 -8.84 14.57 7.10
CA LEU A 147 -10.21 14.56 7.64
C LEU A 147 -11.25 14.41 6.52
N LEU A 148 -11.06 15.06 5.37
CA LEU A 148 -11.94 14.88 4.20
C LEU A 148 -11.92 13.43 3.70
N GLU A 149 -10.75 12.82 3.52
CA GLU A 149 -10.64 11.41 3.12
C GLU A 149 -11.31 10.46 4.12
N THR A 150 -11.24 10.80 5.42
CA THR A 150 -11.93 10.04 6.46
C THR A 150 -13.45 10.21 6.37
N ALA A 151 -13.93 11.43 6.16
CA ALA A 151 -15.35 11.70 5.95
C ALA A 151 -15.88 10.95 4.72
N PHE A 152 -15.13 10.95 3.61
CA PHE A 152 -15.47 10.16 2.42
C PHE A 152 -15.48 8.66 2.69
N THR A 153 -14.52 8.15 3.47
CA THR A 153 -14.53 6.73 3.88
C THR A 153 -15.78 6.39 4.68
N MET A 154 -16.16 7.24 5.65
CA MET A 154 -17.39 7.06 6.44
C MET A 154 -18.66 7.16 5.58
N PHE A 155 -18.66 8.07 4.59
CA PHE A 155 -19.74 8.18 3.62
C PHE A 155 -19.87 6.91 2.77
N LEU A 156 -18.76 6.34 2.26
CA LEU A 156 -18.77 5.08 1.52
C LEU A 156 -19.31 3.93 2.36
N LEU A 157 -18.89 3.84 3.63
CA LEU A 157 -19.40 2.85 4.58
C LEU A 157 -20.91 2.98 4.77
N ALA A 158 -21.41 4.21 5.00
CA ALA A 158 -22.83 4.47 5.12
C ALA A 158 -23.60 4.12 3.83
N ALA A 159 -23.01 4.42 2.65
CA ALA A 159 -23.58 4.05 1.36
C ALA A 159 -23.66 2.53 1.18
N PHE A 160 -22.64 1.77 1.59
CA PHE A 160 -22.68 0.30 1.53
C PHE A 160 -23.78 -0.29 2.43
N VAL A 161 -23.95 0.25 3.63
CA VAL A 161 -25.04 -0.13 4.53
C VAL A 161 -26.41 0.22 3.92
N ALA A 162 -26.55 1.42 3.35
CA ALA A 162 -27.77 1.84 2.67
C ALA A 162 -28.10 0.94 1.47
N LEU A 163 -27.12 0.58 0.63
CA LEU A 163 -27.32 -0.33 -0.50
C LEU A 163 -27.79 -1.72 -0.04
N TYR A 164 -27.30 -2.20 1.09
CA TYR A 164 -27.79 -3.46 1.67
C TYR A 164 -29.25 -3.35 2.10
N PHE A 165 -29.63 -2.32 2.86
CA PHE A 165 -31.00 -2.18 3.34
C PHE A 165 -32.02 -1.80 2.25
N LEU A 166 -31.61 -1.02 1.26
CA LEU A 166 -32.51 -0.53 0.19
C LEU A 166 -32.63 -1.50 -0.98
N LEU A 167 -31.56 -2.21 -1.32
CA LEU A 167 -31.48 -3.05 -2.53
C LEU A 167 -31.14 -4.52 -2.23
N GLY A 168 -30.94 -4.89 -0.97
CA GLY A 168 -30.49 -6.25 -0.59
C GLY A 168 -29.05 -6.58 -1.03
N SER A 169 -28.28 -5.59 -1.51
CA SER A 169 -26.96 -5.84 -2.07
C SER A 169 -25.88 -5.93 -1.00
N ALA A 170 -25.30 -7.11 -0.82
CA ALA A 170 -24.18 -7.33 0.10
C ALA A 170 -22.81 -6.90 -0.49
N ALA A 171 -22.73 -6.50 -1.76
CA ALA A 171 -21.47 -6.24 -2.46
C ALA A 171 -20.60 -5.18 -1.78
N GLY A 172 -21.19 -4.08 -1.33
CA GLY A 172 -20.45 -3.05 -0.59
C GLY A 172 -19.93 -3.55 0.76
N LEU A 173 -20.75 -4.30 1.50
CA LEU A 173 -20.40 -4.82 2.83
C LEU A 173 -19.34 -5.91 2.77
N VAL A 174 -19.40 -6.81 1.78
CA VAL A 174 -18.36 -7.83 1.55
C VAL A 174 -17.03 -7.16 1.21
N TYR A 175 -17.05 -6.16 0.32
CA TYR A 175 -15.85 -5.40 -0.02
C TYR A 175 -15.26 -4.71 1.20
N TRP A 176 -16.12 -4.07 2.01
CA TRP A 176 -15.72 -3.48 3.29
C TRP A 176 -15.09 -4.51 4.22
N GLY A 177 -15.68 -5.70 4.39
CA GLY A 177 -15.13 -6.77 5.22
C GLY A 177 -13.73 -7.20 4.77
N VAL A 178 -13.51 -7.34 3.46
CA VAL A 178 -12.19 -7.65 2.88
C VAL A 178 -11.20 -6.51 3.12
N ALA A 179 -11.56 -5.27 2.79
CA ALA A 179 -10.71 -4.09 3.00
C ALA A 179 -10.36 -3.90 4.49
N PHE A 180 -11.31 -4.14 5.39
CA PHE A 180 -11.09 -4.12 6.83
C PHE A 180 -10.11 -5.20 7.26
N PHE A 181 -10.27 -6.45 6.80
CA PHE A 181 -9.35 -7.54 7.12
C PHE A 181 -7.93 -7.26 6.61
N MET A 182 -7.80 -6.83 5.34
CA MET A 182 -6.51 -6.42 4.76
C MET A 182 -5.89 -5.27 5.55
N SER A 183 -6.71 -4.34 6.03
CA SER A 183 -6.26 -3.23 6.85
C SER A 183 -5.78 -3.66 8.24
N ALA A 184 -6.56 -4.48 8.94
CA ALA A 184 -6.26 -4.96 10.29
C ALA A 184 -4.97 -5.81 10.33
N THR A 185 -4.67 -6.48 9.22
CA THR A 185 -3.47 -7.31 9.05
C THR A 185 -2.28 -6.56 8.44
N MET A 186 -2.39 -5.28 8.07
CA MET A 186 -1.25 -4.50 7.51
C MET A 186 0.01 -4.53 8.38
N PRO A 187 -0.05 -4.46 9.72
CA PRO A 187 1.15 -4.57 10.55
C PRO A 187 1.92 -5.88 10.32
N ILE A 188 1.25 -6.95 9.89
CA ILE A 188 1.87 -8.21 9.51
C ILE A 188 2.52 -8.08 8.14
N TRP A 189 1.75 -7.77 7.10
CA TRP A 189 2.22 -7.91 5.72
C TRP A 189 2.94 -6.67 5.17
N ALA A 190 2.67 -5.47 5.69
CA ALA A 190 3.27 -4.22 5.23
C ALA A 190 4.42 -3.71 6.13
N SER A 191 4.61 -4.31 7.31
CA SER A 191 5.65 -3.91 8.27
C SER A 191 6.45 -5.12 8.76
N TYR A 192 5.83 -6.04 9.50
CA TYR A 192 6.55 -7.18 10.10
C TYR A 192 7.26 -8.07 9.06
N ILE A 193 6.52 -8.63 8.10
CA ILE A 193 7.07 -9.55 7.10
C ILE A 193 8.19 -8.87 6.29
N PRO A 194 7.98 -7.72 5.62
CA PRO A 194 9.01 -7.11 4.76
C PRO A 194 10.33 -6.82 5.47
N HIS A 195 10.29 -6.45 6.76
CA HIS A 195 11.49 -6.20 7.58
C HIS A 195 12.20 -7.48 8.04
N HIS A 196 11.57 -8.65 7.92
CA HIS A 196 12.16 -9.95 8.29
C HIS A 196 12.51 -10.85 7.10
N VAL A 197 11.89 -10.67 5.92
CA VAL A 197 12.04 -11.61 4.79
C VAL A 197 12.95 -11.13 3.65
N ALA A 198 13.48 -9.91 3.68
CA ALA A 198 14.03 -9.30 2.46
C ALA A 198 15.56 -9.41 2.22
N SER A 199 16.42 -9.60 3.22
CA SER A 199 17.88 -9.40 2.98
C SER A 199 18.71 -10.64 2.68
N ARG A 200 18.34 -11.85 3.13
CA ARG A 200 19.28 -13.00 3.19
C ARG A 200 18.97 -14.25 2.35
N ASN A 201 17.86 -14.31 1.60
CA ASN A 201 17.51 -15.51 0.85
C ASN A 201 17.46 -15.26 -0.68
N PRO A 202 18.50 -15.66 -1.45
CA PRO A 202 18.55 -15.51 -2.90
C PRO A 202 17.37 -16.18 -3.64
N ALA A 203 16.88 -17.32 -3.16
CA ALA A 203 15.74 -18.01 -3.75
C ALA A 203 14.44 -17.24 -3.55
N ALA A 204 14.26 -16.60 -2.38
CA ALA A 204 13.12 -15.71 -2.13
C ALA A 204 13.13 -14.48 -3.05
N ARG A 205 14.32 -13.90 -3.32
CA ARG A 205 14.47 -12.79 -4.29
C ARG A 205 14.15 -13.21 -5.71
N ALA A 206 14.60 -14.39 -6.14
CA ALA A 206 14.29 -14.93 -7.46
C ALA A 206 12.79 -15.21 -7.61
N ALA A 207 12.16 -15.84 -6.62
CA ALA A 207 10.72 -16.09 -6.62
C ALA A 207 9.90 -14.79 -6.65
N ALA A 208 10.33 -13.78 -5.89
CA ALA A 208 9.68 -12.47 -5.91
C ALA A 208 9.85 -11.73 -7.25
N ALA A 209 11.02 -11.84 -7.88
CA ALA A 209 11.26 -11.30 -9.22
C ALA A 209 10.42 -11.99 -10.30
N VAL A 210 10.00 -13.24 -10.10
CA VAL A 210 9.05 -13.90 -11.01
C VAL A 210 7.60 -13.48 -10.69
N ALA A 211 7.24 -13.42 -9.42
CA ALA A 211 5.87 -13.13 -8.96
C ALA A 211 5.40 -11.70 -9.26
N GLN A 212 6.32 -10.76 -9.42
CA GLN A 212 6.00 -9.35 -9.69
C GLN A 212 5.32 -9.09 -11.03
N VAL A 213 5.52 -9.98 -12.01
CA VAL A 213 4.82 -9.92 -13.30
C VAL A 213 3.30 -9.89 -13.07
N TRP A 214 2.84 -10.56 -12.02
CA TRP A 214 1.44 -10.68 -11.66
C TRP A 214 1.04 -9.76 -10.51
N THR A 215 1.93 -9.52 -9.54
CA THR A 215 1.61 -8.77 -8.31
C THR A 215 2.79 -7.89 -7.85
N PRO A 216 2.85 -6.61 -8.24
CA PRO A 216 3.89 -5.69 -7.78
C PRO A 216 3.99 -5.59 -6.24
N VAL A 217 2.91 -5.91 -5.51
CA VAL A 217 2.96 -6.07 -4.05
C VAL A 217 4.08 -7.00 -3.59
N VAL A 218 4.30 -8.12 -4.27
CA VAL A 218 5.35 -9.08 -3.90
C VAL A 218 6.73 -8.45 -4.04
N SER A 219 6.94 -7.56 -5.02
CA SER A 219 8.16 -6.76 -5.12
C SER A 219 8.34 -5.82 -3.93
N SER A 220 7.28 -5.16 -3.49
CA SER A 220 7.31 -4.28 -2.32
C SER A 220 7.76 -5.02 -1.05
N PHE A 221 7.36 -6.30 -0.89
CA PHE A 221 7.76 -7.12 0.24
C PHE A 221 9.19 -7.65 0.14
N ALA A 222 9.57 -8.18 -1.03
CA ALA A 222 10.86 -8.84 -1.20
C ALA A 222 12.03 -7.85 -1.36
N PHE A 223 11.76 -6.67 -1.90
CA PHE A 223 12.77 -5.64 -2.15
C PHE A 223 12.54 -4.41 -1.27
N HIS A 224 11.95 -4.60 -0.08
CA HIS A 224 11.65 -3.49 0.84
C HIS A 224 12.88 -2.67 1.23
N HIS A 225 14.04 -3.32 1.44
CA HIS A 225 15.32 -2.64 1.68
C HIS A 225 15.79 -1.79 0.48
N VAL A 226 15.59 -2.28 -0.75
CA VAL A 226 15.87 -1.52 -1.98
C VAL A 226 14.95 -0.32 -2.08
N HIS A 227 13.67 -0.49 -1.73
CA HIS A 227 12.70 0.59 -1.68
C HIS A 227 13.08 1.69 -0.69
N HIS A 228 13.50 1.34 0.53
CA HIS A 228 14.00 2.32 1.51
C HIS A 228 15.18 3.14 0.99
N TYR A 229 16.05 2.51 0.19
CA TYR A 229 17.21 3.17 -0.36
C TYR A 229 16.91 3.97 -1.66
N TYR A 230 15.97 3.47 -2.49
CA TYR A 230 15.55 4.06 -3.76
C TYR A 230 14.02 4.29 -3.82
N PRO A 231 13.45 5.14 -2.94
CA PRO A 231 11.99 5.23 -2.74
C PRO A 231 11.21 5.77 -3.94
N ARG A 232 11.89 6.41 -4.89
CA ARG A 232 11.28 6.94 -6.12
C ARG A 232 11.25 5.92 -7.26
N VAL A 233 11.85 4.74 -7.09
CA VAL A 233 11.69 3.65 -8.05
C VAL A 233 10.28 3.08 -7.87
N PRO A 234 9.47 3.01 -8.94
CA PRO A 234 8.15 2.39 -8.88
C PRO A 234 8.24 0.97 -8.33
N THR A 235 7.24 0.54 -7.57
CA THR A 235 7.20 -0.81 -6.99
C THR A 235 7.37 -1.89 -8.07
N ALA A 236 6.77 -1.68 -9.25
CA ALA A 236 6.87 -2.58 -10.39
C ALA A 236 8.29 -2.73 -10.97
N LEU A 237 9.23 -1.85 -10.61
CA LEU A 237 10.62 -1.83 -11.09
C LEU A 237 11.65 -2.12 -9.97
N LEU A 238 11.23 -2.45 -8.75
CA LEU A 238 12.15 -2.67 -7.63
C LEU A 238 13.13 -3.84 -7.86
N TYR A 239 12.74 -4.88 -8.59
CA TYR A 239 13.67 -5.94 -8.98
C TYR A 239 14.78 -5.46 -9.91
N ARG A 240 14.46 -4.52 -10.82
CA ARG A 240 15.45 -3.92 -11.71
C ARG A 240 16.38 -3.05 -10.91
N ALA A 241 15.85 -2.28 -9.96
CA ALA A 241 16.70 -1.56 -9.01
C ALA A 241 17.63 -2.51 -8.24
N ALA A 242 17.12 -3.65 -7.76
CA ALA A 242 17.95 -4.65 -7.08
C ALA A 242 19.05 -5.26 -7.96
N ALA A 243 18.82 -5.34 -9.28
CA ALA A 243 19.76 -5.95 -10.23
C ALA A 243 20.74 -4.93 -10.87
N GLU A 244 20.28 -3.70 -11.11
CA GLU A 244 21.00 -2.69 -11.89
C GLU A 244 21.68 -1.62 -11.02
N LEU A 245 21.22 -1.43 -9.78
CA LEU A 245 21.74 -0.38 -8.90
C LEU A 245 22.68 -0.95 -7.82
N PRO A 246 23.59 -0.12 -7.27
CA PRO A 246 24.40 -0.50 -6.12
C PRO A 246 23.52 -1.00 -4.96
N PRO A 247 23.89 -2.11 -4.31
CA PRO A 247 23.09 -2.65 -3.22
C PRO A 247 23.07 -1.65 -2.03
N PRO A 248 21.95 -1.53 -1.32
CA PRO A 248 21.90 -0.75 -0.09
C PRO A 248 22.93 -1.28 0.92
N PRO A 249 23.61 -0.41 1.69
CA PRO A 249 24.47 -0.84 2.79
C PRO A 249 23.71 -1.75 3.77
N GLU A 250 24.38 -2.75 4.36
CA GLU A 250 23.72 -3.73 5.26
C GLU A 250 22.96 -3.08 6.43
N LYS A 251 23.45 -1.94 6.94
CA LYS A 251 22.77 -1.14 7.97
C LYS A 251 21.43 -0.53 7.55
N HIS A 252 21.09 -0.57 6.25
CA HIS A 252 19.81 -0.13 5.69
C HIS A 252 18.93 -1.31 5.29
N HIS A 253 19.31 -2.54 5.65
CA HIS A 253 18.48 -3.73 5.42
C HIS A 253 17.42 -3.88 6.51
N HIS A 254 17.56 -3.18 7.65
CA HIS A 254 16.67 -3.19 8.82
C HIS A 254 16.69 -1.82 9.50
#